data_AF-A0A0Q8THN6-F1
#
_entry.id   AF-A0A0Q8THN6-F1
#
_cell.length_a   1.000
_cell.length_b   1.000
_cell.length_c   1.000
_cell.angle_alpha   90.00
_cell.angle_beta   90.00
_cell.angle_gamma   90.00
#
_symmetry.space_group_name_H-M   'P 1'
#
loop_
_entity.id
_entity.type
_entity.pdbx_description
1 polymer ?
#
loop_
_entity_poly.entity_id
_entity_poly.type
_entity_poly.pdbx_seq_one_letter_code
_entity_poly.pdbx_strand_id
1 'polypeptide(L)'
;MAQTFLDEPYVVTTILNRVFNDQSPAHAVYNNQVARATSVGINTFALSFGASFTSLTEDQLSTKLLGNLGLLPNAGLQTALRDYLVSVGKASVGIVAMQLGQILSGMEQATGDQAAFNAAAVAWNKELVDSYKYSIDPYGVIAGPNVPVTGVTLSLTSGDDAISPAAAEASFKTTADKDTILATTAGVLSTADVIDGAEGLDTLSATLAPASKVAPGLRNVEKVYITAGAGAEFGAGDTSGLQELWVQAAEGAATFSEVKLATTVGIQNSVTGGVLTVNFTGVSGPMDLANISFADAVGRDEIVVANIEHLNVWSTAGTVATTKVNTARITAAQAEKIVILGDQALATTVTGAKLSVIDASAFSQVLDLKLAGTGGVAIAVNAQAHHKIALGAGPDTLAITGLAGAAAKDIDLGTASTLAASTIEVRGFASGTDVLRLTGAASTAKAAPGDAQLASISTASSLLGATALAATTAGAHKAIAFRYGGDIYILVNGATAALDANDSLVQLTGVSELADASWAME
;
A
#
# COMPACT_ATOMS: atom_id res chain seq x y z
N MET A 1 25.09 26.45 -8.50
CA MET A 1 24.07 26.29 -9.57
C MET A 1 24.13 27.50 -10.48
N ALA A 2 24.08 27.37 -11.82
CA ALA A 2 24.05 28.53 -12.71
C ALA A 2 22.68 29.25 -12.58
N GLN A 3 22.65 30.58 -12.52
CA GLN A 3 21.43 31.39 -12.33
C GLN A 3 20.30 30.98 -13.30
N THR A 4 20.65 30.61 -14.54
CA THR A 4 19.72 30.18 -15.59
C THR A 4 18.91 28.93 -15.25
N PHE A 5 19.40 28.07 -14.36
CA PHE A 5 18.67 26.87 -13.92
C PHE A 5 17.54 27.20 -12.94
N LEU A 6 17.69 28.29 -12.17
CA LEU A 6 16.72 28.68 -11.14
C LEU A 6 15.50 29.42 -11.73
N ASP A 7 15.56 29.83 -12.99
CA ASP A 7 14.47 30.48 -13.72
C ASP A 7 13.58 29.49 -14.51
N GLU A 8 13.88 28.20 -14.42
CA GLU A 8 13.09 27.17 -15.09
C GLU A 8 11.68 27.05 -14.46
N PRO A 9 10.59 26.92 -15.25
CA PRO A 9 9.23 26.88 -14.74
C PRO A 9 8.98 25.82 -13.65
N TYR A 10 9.64 24.67 -13.74
CA TYR A 10 9.52 23.61 -12.75
C TYR A 10 10.20 23.98 -11.43
N VAL A 11 11.35 24.66 -11.45
CA VAL A 11 12.03 25.14 -10.23
C VAL A 11 11.22 26.25 -9.57
N VAL A 12 10.74 27.24 -10.33
CA VAL A 12 9.92 28.34 -9.80
C VAL A 12 8.64 27.81 -9.17
N THR A 13 8.00 26.81 -9.78
CA THR A 13 6.81 26.17 -9.21
C THR A 13 7.12 25.50 -7.87
N THR A 14 8.23 24.78 -7.77
CA THR A 14 8.68 24.17 -6.51
C THR A 14 8.97 25.22 -5.44
N ILE A 15 9.75 26.26 -5.77
CA ILE A 15 10.08 27.36 -4.85
C ILE A 15 8.81 28.00 -4.29
N LEU A 16 7.86 28.39 -5.16
CA LEU A 16 6.66 29.09 -4.71
C LEU A 16 5.78 28.23 -3.79
N ASN A 17 5.62 26.93 -4.08
CA ASN A 17 4.86 26.04 -3.20
C ASN A 17 5.52 25.88 -1.84
N ARG A 18 6.85 25.75 -1.77
CA ARG A 18 7.58 25.63 -0.50
C ARG A 18 7.56 26.94 0.29
N VAL A 19 7.95 28.05 -0.33
CA VAL A 19 8.02 29.36 0.35
C VAL A 19 6.64 29.82 0.86
N PHE A 20 5.54 29.54 0.15
CA PHE A 20 4.21 29.98 0.58
C PHE A 20 3.44 28.95 1.38
N ASN A 21 3.50 27.66 1.07
CA ASN A 21 2.64 26.65 1.67
C ASN A 21 3.38 25.65 2.55
N ASP A 22 4.71 25.62 2.49
CA ASP A 22 5.52 24.56 3.10
C ASP A 22 5.04 23.15 2.68
N GLN A 23 4.69 23.01 1.40
CA GLN A 23 4.10 21.79 0.86
C GLN A 23 4.64 21.51 -0.53
N SER A 24 4.68 20.23 -0.89
CA SER A 24 4.88 19.82 -2.28
C SER A 24 3.55 19.33 -2.87
N PRO A 25 3.11 19.89 -4.00
CA PRO A 25 1.87 19.45 -4.63
C PRO A 25 2.02 18.04 -5.21
N ALA A 26 0.94 17.25 -5.14
CA ALA A 26 0.88 15.94 -5.79
C ALA A 26 1.07 16.07 -7.32
N HIS A 27 1.52 14.98 -7.96
CA HIS A 27 1.97 14.97 -9.35
C HIS A 27 1.06 15.69 -10.35
N ALA A 28 -0.24 15.38 -10.33
CA ALA A 28 -1.20 16.00 -11.24
C ALA A 28 -1.32 17.53 -11.03
N VAL A 29 -1.28 17.99 -9.77
CA VAL A 29 -1.37 19.41 -9.43
C VAL A 29 -0.08 20.13 -9.85
N TYR A 30 1.08 19.52 -9.58
CA TYR A 30 2.37 20.06 -9.97
C TYR A 30 2.47 20.27 -11.48
N ASN A 31 2.16 19.24 -12.28
CA ASN A 31 2.22 19.32 -13.73
C ASN A 31 1.31 20.42 -14.30
N ASN A 32 0.12 20.60 -13.74
CA ASN A 32 -0.78 21.69 -14.13
C ASN A 32 -0.19 23.08 -13.82
N GLN A 33 0.45 23.24 -12.67
CA GLN A 33 1.11 24.49 -12.29
C GLN A 33 2.33 24.78 -13.17
N VAL A 34 3.17 23.78 -13.45
CA VAL A 34 4.32 23.91 -14.36
C VAL A 34 3.85 24.27 -15.78
N ALA A 35 2.82 23.60 -16.31
CA ALA A 35 2.25 23.92 -17.61
C ALA A 35 1.73 25.37 -17.67
N ARG A 36 1.08 25.83 -16.59
CA ARG A 36 0.64 27.22 -16.47
C ARG A 36 1.83 28.19 -16.43
N ALA A 37 2.85 27.92 -15.63
CA ALA A 37 4.05 28.75 -15.51
C ALA A 37 4.77 28.89 -16.87
N THR A 38 4.88 27.80 -17.63
CA THR A 38 5.41 27.79 -18.99
C THR A 38 4.57 28.63 -19.95
N SER A 39 3.24 28.56 -19.84
CA SER A 39 2.31 29.28 -20.73
C SER A 39 2.29 30.79 -20.50
N VAL A 40 2.24 31.23 -19.24
CA VAL A 40 2.06 32.67 -18.91
C VAL A 40 3.38 33.39 -18.58
N GLY A 41 4.48 32.65 -18.48
CA GLY A 41 5.77 33.13 -18.01
C GLY A 41 5.89 33.16 -16.49
N ILE A 42 7.10 32.90 -15.98
CA ILE A 42 7.38 32.72 -14.55
C ILE A 42 6.98 33.94 -13.69
N ASN A 43 7.17 35.16 -14.18
CA ASN A 43 6.82 36.38 -13.44
C ASN A 43 5.31 36.53 -13.27
N THR A 44 4.55 36.33 -14.35
CA THR A 44 3.08 36.37 -14.31
C THR A 44 2.53 35.28 -13.41
N PHE A 45 3.13 34.08 -13.48
CA PHE A 45 2.77 32.96 -12.62
C PHE A 45 3.02 33.28 -11.15
N ALA A 46 4.20 33.77 -10.79
CA ALA A 46 4.57 34.15 -9.44
C ALA A 46 3.63 35.23 -8.87
N LEU A 47 3.32 36.29 -9.63
CA LEU A 47 2.35 37.31 -9.24
C LEU A 47 0.97 36.69 -8.96
N SER A 48 0.51 35.79 -9.84
CA SER A 48 -0.78 35.12 -9.66
C SER A 48 -0.81 34.17 -8.46
N PHE A 49 0.34 33.57 -8.11
CA PHE A 49 0.50 32.71 -6.93
C PHE A 49 0.46 33.54 -5.64
N GLY A 50 1.22 34.63 -5.60
CA GLY A 50 1.26 35.54 -4.44
C GLY A 50 -0.07 36.24 -4.15
N ALA A 51 -0.93 36.40 -5.17
CA ALA A 51 -2.23 37.05 -5.04
C ALA A 51 -3.16 36.39 -3.99
N SER A 52 -3.04 35.08 -3.74
CA SER A 52 -3.85 34.41 -2.71
C SER A 52 -3.44 34.77 -1.27
N PHE A 53 -2.29 35.41 -1.09
CA PHE A 53 -1.73 35.75 0.23
C PHE A 53 -1.81 37.25 0.55
N THR A 54 -2.41 38.06 -0.31
CA THR A 54 -2.49 39.52 -0.11
C THR A 54 -3.38 39.93 1.06
N SER A 55 -4.19 39.01 1.61
CA SER A 55 -4.98 39.21 2.83
C SER A 55 -4.12 39.27 4.09
N LEU A 56 -2.90 38.72 4.07
CA LEU A 56 -1.97 38.78 5.17
C LEU A 56 -1.34 40.19 5.31
N THR A 57 -0.94 40.54 6.53
CA THR A 57 -0.12 41.74 6.77
C THR A 57 1.32 41.50 6.32
N GLU A 58 2.08 42.56 6.12
CA GLU A 58 3.50 42.49 5.74
C GLU A 58 4.35 41.81 6.83
N ASP A 59 3.98 41.97 8.11
CA ASP A 59 4.55 41.22 9.23
C ASP A 59 4.27 39.72 9.12
N GLN A 60 3.02 39.33 8.83
CA GLN A 60 2.64 37.93 8.64
C GLN A 60 3.33 37.32 7.42
N LEU A 61 3.41 38.05 6.31
CA LEU A 61 4.10 37.61 5.10
C LEU A 61 5.60 37.45 5.35
N SER A 62 6.28 38.45 5.92
CA SER A 62 7.72 38.33 6.19
C SER A 62 8.05 37.16 7.11
N THR A 63 7.24 36.94 8.15
CA THR A 63 7.35 35.78 9.05
C THR A 63 7.17 34.48 8.29
N LYS A 64 6.13 34.36 7.47
CA LYS A 64 5.81 33.15 6.72
C LYS A 64 6.92 32.80 5.73
N LEU A 65 7.30 33.76 4.90
CA LEU A 65 8.29 33.54 3.84
C LEU A 65 9.65 33.15 4.44
N LEU A 66 10.11 33.86 5.49
CA LEU A 66 11.40 33.55 6.12
C LEU A 66 11.35 32.28 6.97
N GLY A 67 10.22 31.98 7.60
CA GLY A 67 10.03 30.74 8.35
C GLY A 67 10.16 29.52 7.44
N ASN A 68 9.43 29.52 6.32
CA ASN A 68 9.47 28.45 5.33
C ASN A 68 10.83 28.34 4.60
N LEU A 69 11.63 29.41 4.57
CA LEU A 69 13.00 29.39 4.04
C LEU A 69 14.04 28.94 5.08
N GLY A 70 13.65 28.63 6.32
CA GLY A 70 14.57 28.27 7.41
C GLY A 70 15.45 29.43 7.88
N LEU A 71 15.01 30.68 7.67
CA LEU A 71 15.78 31.90 7.98
C LEU A 71 15.38 32.55 9.31
N LEU A 72 14.44 31.96 10.04
CA LEU A 72 14.08 32.38 11.39
C LEU A 72 14.77 31.50 12.44
N PRO A 73 15.10 32.06 13.63
CA PRO A 73 14.87 33.45 14.05
C PRO A 73 15.91 34.43 13.48
N ASN A 74 15.45 35.51 12.82
CA ASN A 74 16.30 36.63 12.38
C ASN A 74 15.50 37.94 12.31
N ALA A 75 15.39 38.64 13.44
CA ALA A 75 14.55 39.84 13.56
C ALA A 75 14.98 40.98 12.62
N GLY A 76 16.28 41.12 12.35
CA GLY A 76 16.80 42.12 11.42
C GLY A 76 16.36 41.86 9.99
N LEU A 77 16.49 40.61 9.51
CA LEU A 77 16.05 40.21 8.18
C LEU A 77 14.53 40.26 8.02
N GLN A 78 13.79 39.86 9.06
CA GLN A 78 12.32 39.95 9.08
C GLN A 78 11.85 41.40 8.97
N THR A 79 12.47 42.32 9.72
CA THR A 79 12.20 43.76 9.63
C THR A 79 12.52 44.29 8.24
N ALA A 80 13.68 43.94 7.68
CA ALA A 80 14.09 44.38 6.34
C ALA A 80 13.15 43.88 5.25
N LEU A 81 12.71 42.61 5.32
CA LEU A 81 11.77 42.05 4.36
C LEU A 81 10.39 42.70 4.46
N ARG A 82 9.88 42.93 5.68
CA ARG A 82 8.63 43.66 5.89
C ARG A 82 8.70 45.05 5.25
N ASP A 83 9.74 45.83 5.55
CA ASP A 83 9.89 47.19 5.03
C ASP A 83 10.01 47.18 3.49
N TYR A 84 10.68 46.17 2.94
CA TYR A 84 10.73 45.96 1.50
C TYR A 84 9.34 45.66 0.91
N LEU A 85 8.55 44.77 1.52
CA LEU A 85 7.18 44.45 1.09
C LEU A 85 6.25 45.67 1.15
N VAL A 86 6.41 46.55 2.15
CA VAL A 86 5.70 47.84 2.21
C VAL A 86 6.07 48.74 1.03
N SER A 87 7.36 48.80 0.69
CA SER A 87 7.87 49.63 -0.40
C SER A 87 7.43 49.14 -1.78
N VAL A 88 7.52 47.84 -2.06
CA VAL A 88 7.19 47.26 -3.39
C VAL A 88 5.71 46.89 -3.55
N GLY A 89 4.96 46.88 -2.45
CA GLY A 89 3.54 46.54 -2.39
C GLY A 89 3.27 45.03 -2.42
N LYS A 90 2.22 44.60 -1.70
CA LYS A 90 1.80 43.18 -1.59
C LYS A 90 1.45 42.51 -2.92
N ALA A 91 1.08 43.26 -3.95
CA ALA A 91 0.85 42.71 -5.29
C ALA A 91 2.11 42.03 -5.86
N SER A 92 3.29 42.43 -5.39
CA SER A 92 4.58 41.91 -5.84
C SER A 92 5.10 40.73 -5.01
N VAL A 93 4.38 40.29 -3.95
CA VAL A 93 4.91 39.32 -2.98
C VAL A 93 5.34 37.99 -3.59
N GLY A 94 4.66 37.55 -4.65
CA GLY A 94 5.04 36.32 -5.35
C GLY A 94 6.42 36.42 -6.03
N ILE A 95 6.75 37.58 -6.61
CA ILE A 95 8.07 37.84 -7.18
C ILE A 95 9.12 37.89 -6.08
N VAL A 96 8.81 38.55 -4.96
CA VAL A 96 9.72 38.64 -3.80
C VAL A 96 10.03 37.24 -3.24
N ALA A 97 9.00 36.40 -3.06
CA ALA A 97 9.15 35.03 -2.59
C ALA A 97 10.03 34.18 -3.52
N MET A 98 9.77 34.25 -4.83
CA MET A 98 10.59 33.58 -5.84
C MET A 98 12.06 34.02 -5.75
N GLN A 99 12.31 35.34 -5.76
CA GLN A 99 13.67 35.89 -5.70
C GLN A 99 14.40 35.50 -4.41
N LEU A 100 13.72 35.52 -3.26
CA LEU A 100 14.32 35.10 -1.99
C LEU A 100 14.75 33.63 -2.02
N GLY A 101 13.88 32.74 -2.51
CA GLY A 101 14.22 31.32 -2.67
C GLY A 101 15.42 31.11 -3.60
N GLN A 102 15.46 31.83 -4.73
CA GLN A 102 16.58 31.76 -5.67
C GLN A 102 17.89 32.31 -5.08
N ILE A 103 17.82 33.43 -4.35
CA ILE A 103 18.99 34.04 -3.68
C ILE A 103 19.55 33.08 -2.64
N LEU A 104 18.68 32.51 -1.78
CA LEU A 104 19.11 31.57 -0.75
C LEU A 104 19.75 30.32 -1.36
N SER A 105 19.19 29.78 -2.44
CA SER A 105 19.78 28.65 -3.18
C SER A 105 21.21 28.91 -3.68
N GLY A 106 21.59 30.17 -3.89
CA GLY A 106 22.94 30.57 -4.30
C GLY A 106 23.96 30.68 -3.16
N MET A 107 23.55 30.52 -1.89
CA MET A 107 24.37 30.86 -0.71
C MET A 107 25.05 29.66 -0.01
N GLU A 108 25.01 28.45 -0.57
CA GLU A 108 25.64 27.23 0.02
C GLU A 108 27.16 27.36 0.27
N GLN A 109 27.81 28.30 -0.39
CA GLN A 109 29.25 28.55 -0.26
C GLN A 109 29.54 30.01 0.10
N ALA A 110 28.53 30.72 0.63
CA ALA A 110 28.68 32.10 1.05
C ALA A 110 29.76 32.23 2.14
N THR A 111 30.57 33.27 2.03
CA THR A 111 31.66 33.61 2.97
C THR A 111 31.46 35.03 3.51
N GLY A 112 32.22 35.41 4.55
CA GLY A 112 32.11 36.74 5.17
C GLY A 112 30.76 36.92 5.86
N ASP A 113 30.17 38.10 5.75
CA ASP A 113 28.89 38.44 6.41
C ASP A 113 27.71 37.58 5.93
N GLN A 114 27.80 37.01 4.72
CA GLN A 114 26.77 36.13 4.16
C GLN A 114 26.93 34.67 4.61
N ALA A 115 28.03 34.30 5.29
CA ALA A 115 28.25 32.94 5.76
C ALA A 115 27.16 32.46 6.73
N ALA A 116 26.47 33.38 7.42
CA ALA A 116 25.34 33.07 8.29
C ALA A 116 24.17 32.38 7.56
N PHE A 117 24.07 32.49 6.23
CA PHE A 117 23.01 31.87 5.43
C PHE A 117 23.39 30.51 4.84
N ASN A 118 24.65 30.06 5.00
CA ASN A 118 25.16 28.86 4.37
C ASN A 118 24.36 27.60 4.79
N ALA A 119 24.16 27.41 6.10
CA ALA A 119 23.42 26.25 6.61
C ALA A 119 21.96 26.22 6.11
N ALA A 120 21.29 27.38 6.13
CA ALA A 120 19.92 27.50 5.60
C ALA A 120 19.87 27.25 4.09
N ALA A 121 20.86 27.72 3.33
CA ALA A 121 20.96 27.48 1.90
C ALA A 121 21.12 25.99 1.54
N VAL A 122 21.95 25.27 2.29
CA VAL A 122 22.11 23.81 2.12
C VAL A 122 20.80 23.07 2.42
N ALA A 123 20.14 23.43 3.53
CA ALA A 123 18.85 22.83 3.90
C ALA A 123 17.78 23.11 2.83
N TRP A 124 17.67 24.36 2.41
CA TRP A 124 16.74 24.82 1.38
C TRP A 124 16.95 24.11 0.03
N ASN A 125 18.19 23.95 -0.43
CA ASN A 125 18.46 23.26 -1.69
C ASN A 125 18.16 21.77 -1.61
N LYS A 126 18.45 21.12 -0.47
CA LYS A 126 18.04 19.74 -0.23
C LYS A 126 16.51 19.62 -0.30
N GLU A 127 15.81 20.52 0.38
CA GLU A 127 14.36 20.57 0.40
C GLU A 127 13.76 20.75 -1.00
N LEU A 128 14.28 21.67 -1.81
CA LEU A 128 13.82 21.86 -3.19
C LEU A 128 14.03 20.60 -4.06
N VAL A 129 15.15 19.90 -3.90
CA VAL A 129 15.41 18.65 -4.62
C VAL A 129 14.40 17.57 -4.21
N ASP A 130 14.13 17.42 -2.92
CA ASP A 130 13.20 16.42 -2.39
C ASP A 130 11.74 16.78 -2.77
N SER A 131 11.39 18.07 -2.73
CA SER A 131 10.12 18.64 -3.23
C SER A 131 9.86 18.30 -4.68
N TYR A 132 10.87 18.51 -5.51
CA TYR A 132 10.80 18.24 -6.92
C TYR A 132 10.60 16.73 -7.18
N LYS A 133 11.41 15.87 -6.54
CA LYS A 133 11.30 14.41 -6.68
C LYS A 133 9.91 13.88 -6.33
N TYR A 134 9.32 14.37 -5.23
CA TYR A 134 7.94 14.05 -4.87
C TYR A 134 6.96 14.48 -5.96
N SER A 135 7.06 15.75 -6.38
CA SER A 135 6.08 16.35 -7.27
C SER A 135 6.13 15.77 -8.69
N ILE A 136 7.24 15.16 -9.10
CA ILE A 136 7.35 14.47 -10.38
C ILE A 136 7.01 12.98 -10.32
N ASP A 137 6.73 12.42 -9.15
CA ASP A 137 6.43 11.01 -9.01
C ASP A 137 4.95 10.71 -9.33
N PRO A 138 4.64 10.06 -10.47
CA PRO A 138 3.27 9.77 -10.86
C PRO A 138 2.58 8.77 -9.94
N TYR A 139 3.34 8.03 -9.12
CA TYR A 139 2.82 6.97 -8.26
C TYR A 139 2.69 7.38 -6.79
N GLY A 140 3.21 8.56 -6.40
CA GLY A 140 3.19 9.03 -5.00
C GLY A 140 3.93 8.12 -4.02
N VAL A 141 4.90 7.34 -4.52
CA VAL A 141 5.73 6.41 -3.74
C VAL A 141 6.97 7.08 -3.13
N ILE A 142 7.42 8.20 -3.69
CA ILE A 142 8.40 9.08 -3.08
C ILE A 142 7.66 9.93 -2.06
N ALA A 143 8.12 9.96 -0.81
CA ALA A 143 7.55 10.85 0.21
C ALA A 143 7.91 12.32 -0.09
N GLY A 144 6.99 13.25 0.17
CA GLY A 144 7.22 14.70 0.01
C GLY A 144 8.38 15.19 0.87
N PRO A 145 8.95 16.38 0.63
CA PRO A 145 9.93 17.06 1.50
C PRO A 145 9.35 17.42 2.87
N ASN A 146 8.03 17.30 3.03
CA ASN A 146 7.43 16.91 4.31
C ASN A 146 7.75 15.43 4.57
N VAL A 147 9.04 15.06 4.45
CA VAL A 147 9.57 13.92 5.14
C VAL A 147 9.85 14.59 6.47
N PRO A 148 9.03 14.38 7.51
CA PRO A 148 9.42 14.83 8.83
C PRO A 148 10.88 14.43 9.00
N VAL A 149 11.71 15.40 9.37
CA VAL A 149 13.13 15.17 9.58
C VAL A 149 13.21 14.06 10.65
N THR A 150 14.32 13.31 10.75
CA THR A 150 14.41 12.38 11.88
C THR A 150 14.28 13.19 13.17
N GLY A 151 13.20 12.94 13.92
CA GLY A 151 12.92 13.60 15.18
C GLY A 151 13.75 12.98 16.30
N VAL A 152 13.23 13.08 17.52
CA VAL A 152 13.88 12.50 18.69
C VAL A 152 13.50 11.03 18.89
N THR A 153 14.35 10.30 19.58
CA THR A 153 14.02 8.99 20.12
C THR A 153 13.92 9.08 21.63
N LEU A 154 12.75 8.78 22.18
CA LEU A 154 12.44 8.85 23.60
C LEU A 154 12.16 7.45 24.14
N SER A 155 12.55 7.17 25.36
CA SER A 155 12.28 5.90 26.03
C SER A 155 11.35 6.11 27.21
N LEU A 156 10.30 5.31 27.27
CA LEU A 156 9.42 5.23 28.44
C LEU A 156 10.16 4.64 29.64
N THR A 157 9.67 4.98 30.83
CA THR A 157 10.16 4.49 32.12
C THR A 157 9.17 3.50 32.73
N SER A 158 9.49 2.92 33.89
CA SER A 158 8.56 2.00 34.57
C SER A 158 7.46 2.72 35.37
N GLY A 159 7.44 4.05 35.37
CA GLY A 159 6.41 4.85 36.03
C GLY A 159 5.42 5.40 35.01
N ASP A 160 4.43 6.15 35.49
CA ASP A 160 3.47 6.84 34.63
C ASP A 160 4.20 7.93 33.83
N ASP A 161 4.28 7.79 32.51
CA ASP A 161 4.98 8.73 31.65
C ASP A 161 4.02 9.75 31.00
N ALA A 162 4.48 11.00 30.88
CA ALA A 162 3.78 12.07 30.19
C ALA A 162 4.68 12.69 29.12
N ILE A 163 4.62 12.14 27.90
CA ILE A 163 5.38 12.62 26.74
C ILE A 163 4.56 13.63 25.96
N SER A 164 5.12 14.81 25.69
CA SER A 164 4.44 15.84 24.90
C SER A 164 5.40 16.91 24.36
N PRO A 165 5.02 17.65 23.30
CA PRO A 165 5.84 18.76 22.81
C PRO A 165 5.93 19.92 23.82
N ALA A 166 5.06 19.94 24.84
CA ALA A 166 5.05 20.93 25.91
C ALA A 166 5.91 20.53 27.12
N ALA A 167 6.50 19.34 27.15
CA ALA A 167 7.31 18.88 28.28
C ALA A 167 8.52 19.80 28.52
N ALA A 168 8.84 20.05 29.80
CA ALA A 168 9.96 20.90 30.20
C ALA A 168 11.31 20.20 30.04
N GLU A 169 11.35 18.89 30.29
CA GLU A 169 12.55 18.07 30.20
C GLU A 169 12.66 17.44 28.81
N ALA A 170 13.85 17.51 28.22
CA ALA A 170 14.10 17.01 26.87
C ALA A 170 13.83 15.50 26.71
N SER A 171 13.95 14.72 27.78
CA SER A 171 13.68 13.27 27.77
C SER A 171 12.21 12.90 27.59
N PHE A 172 11.29 13.86 27.73
CA PHE A 172 9.84 13.66 27.54
C PHE A 172 9.26 14.57 26.45
N LYS A 173 10.12 15.24 25.68
CA LYS A 173 9.72 16.28 24.74
C LYS A 173 9.80 15.81 23.30
N THR A 174 8.63 15.62 22.69
CA THR A 174 8.45 15.39 21.25
C THR A 174 8.61 16.69 20.45
N THR A 175 8.77 16.56 19.14
CA THR A 175 9.08 17.60 18.15
C THR A 175 8.09 17.53 17.00
N ALA A 176 8.11 18.49 16.06
CA ALA A 176 7.23 18.46 14.88
C ALA A 176 7.71 17.51 13.76
N ASP A 177 8.65 16.61 14.10
CA ASP A 177 9.41 15.77 13.18
C ASP A 177 8.97 14.30 13.31
N LYS A 178 9.76 13.32 12.80
CA LYS A 178 9.48 11.88 12.98
C LYS A 178 10.03 11.41 14.31
N ASP A 179 9.25 11.50 15.37
CA ASP A 179 9.67 10.98 16.66
C ASP A 179 9.46 9.47 16.77
N THR A 180 10.28 8.86 17.61
CA THR A 180 10.18 7.43 17.96
C THR A 180 10.13 7.28 19.47
N ILE A 181 9.04 6.73 19.98
CA ILE A 181 8.84 6.44 21.39
C ILE A 181 9.05 4.94 21.61
N LEU A 182 9.90 4.58 22.57
CA LEU A 182 10.33 3.21 22.84
C LEU A 182 9.88 2.76 24.23
N ALA A 183 9.16 1.64 24.26
CA ALA A 183 8.79 0.90 25.46
C ALA A 183 9.17 -0.58 25.28
N THR A 184 10.41 -0.84 24.88
CA THR A 184 10.89 -2.15 24.42
C THR A 184 10.98 -3.21 25.52
N THR A 185 10.90 -2.81 26.79
CA THR A 185 10.89 -3.72 27.94
C THR A 185 9.45 -3.94 28.40
N ALA A 186 9.07 -5.20 28.61
CA ALA A 186 7.73 -5.54 29.07
C ALA A 186 7.40 -4.89 30.42
N GLY A 187 6.22 -4.28 30.53
CA GLY A 187 5.74 -3.59 31.73
C GLY A 187 6.17 -2.13 31.86
N VAL A 188 6.89 -1.60 30.88
CA VAL A 188 7.21 -0.16 30.79
C VAL A 188 6.01 0.63 30.28
N LEU A 189 5.38 0.21 29.17
CA LEU A 189 4.13 0.83 28.73
C LEU A 189 2.98 0.44 29.66
N SER A 190 2.24 1.43 30.13
CA SER A 190 1.13 1.32 31.08
C SER A 190 -0.14 2.01 30.59
N THR A 191 -1.27 1.73 31.23
CA THR A 191 -2.54 2.43 30.97
C THR A 191 -2.54 3.88 31.50
N ALA A 192 -1.61 4.22 32.40
CA ALA A 192 -1.50 5.57 32.93
C ALA A 192 -0.70 6.52 32.02
N ASP A 193 0.03 5.97 31.05
CA ASP A 193 0.87 6.77 30.16
C ASP A 193 0.04 7.62 29.22
N VAL A 194 0.48 8.86 29.04
CA VAL A 194 -0.11 9.82 28.08
C VAL A 194 0.99 10.28 27.14
N ILE A 195 0.84 9.99 25.86
CA ILE A 195 1.85 10.21 24.83
C ILE A 195 1.25 11.07 23.72
N ASP A 196 1.85 12.23 23.48
CA ASP A 196 1.56 13.11 22.36
C ASP A 196 2.78 13.20 21.44
N GLY A 197 2.68 12.62 20.23
CA GLY A 197 3.75 12.64 19.22
C GLY A 197 3.98 14.01 18.60
N ALA A 198 3.08 14.97 18.82
CA ALA A 198 3.06 16.29 18.19
C ALA A 198 2.72 16.27 16.68
N GLU A 199 3.25 17.19 15.89
CA GLU A 199 3.06 17.12 14.43
C GLU A 199 4.11 16.17 13.86
N GLY A 200 3.80 15.43 12.79
CA GLY A 200 4.79 14.53 12.20
C GLY A 200 4.20 13.20 11.78
N LEU A 201 5.07 12.20 11.71
CA LEU A 201 4.68 10.80 11.55
C LEU A 201 5.37 10.01 12.64
N ASP A 202 4.71 9.93 13.78
CA ASP A 202 5.31 9.47 15.01
C ASP A 202 5.05 7.98 15.23
N THR A 203 6.03 7.32 15.83
CA THR A 203 6.01 5.87 16.03
C THR A 203 6.18 5.51 17.49
N LEU A 204 5.29 4.66 18.01
CA LEU A 204 5.47 3.95 19.27
C LEU A 204 5.89 2.50 18.98
N SER A 205 6.98 2.04 19.59
CA SER A 205 7.36 0.63 19.61
C SER A 205 7.38 0.11 21.04
N ALA A 206 6.53 -0.86 21.36
CA ALA A 206 6.36 -1.38 22.71
C ALA A 206 6.40 -2.90 22.79
N THR A 207 6.79 -3.42 23.95
CA THR A 207 6.72 -4.84 24.28
C THR A 207 5.72 -5.05 25.42
N LEU A 208 4.77 -5.96 25.24
CA LEU A 208 3.77 -6.30 26.26
C LEU A 208 4.06 -7.67 26.87
N ALA A 209 3.95 -7.77 28.19
CA ALA A 209 4.10 -9.05 28.89
C ALA A 209 2.95 -10.01 28.55
N PRO A 210 3.14 -11.34 28.65
CA PRO A 210 2.05 -12.29 28.50
C PRO A 210 0.85 -11.95 29.40
N ALA A 211 -0.36 -12.06 28.84
CA ALA A 211 -1.63 -11.75 29.50
C ALA A 211 -1.78 -10.31 30.06
N SER A 212 -0.86 -9.40 29.76
CA SER A 212 -0.99 -7.99 30.15
C SER A 212 -2.09 -7.29 29.36
N LYS A 213 -2.71 -6.27 29.98
CA LYS A 213 -3.72 -5.42 29.34
C LYS A 213 -3.32 -3.97 29.53
N VAL A 214 -3.09 -3.26 28.43
CA VAL A 214 -2.55 -1.90 28.45
C VAL A 214 -3.35 -1.03 27.48
N ALA A 215 -3.79 0.15 27.91
CA ALA A 215 -4.57 1.09 27.10
C ALA A 215 -4.11 2.54 27.37
N PRO A 216 -2.97 2.96 26.81
CA PRO A 216 -2.42 4.29 27.04
C PRO A 216 -3.25 5.36 26.30
N GLY A 217 -3.14 6.61 26.73
CA GLY A 217 -3.67 7.75 25.98
C GLY A 217 -2.68 8.16 24.89
N LEU A 218 -3.03 8.01 23.62
CA LEU A 218 -2.17 8.38 22.48
C LEU A 218 -2.77 9.53 21.66
N ARG A 219 -1.97 10.56 21.39
CA ARG A 219 -2.33 11.67 20.51
C ARG A 219 -1.24 11.88 19.48
N ASN A 220 -1.64 12.04 18.23
CA ASN A 220 -0.72 12.23 17.10
C ASN A 220 0.42 11.20 17.11
N VAL A 221 0.06 9.94 17.35
CA VAL A 221 0.98 8.80 17.16
C VAL A 221 0.36 7.98 16.04
N GLU A 222 0.94 8.07 14.86
CA GLU A 222 0.34 7.50 13.65
C GLU A 222 0.62 6.00 13.55
N LYS A 223 1.73 5.52 14.09
CA LYS A 223 2.16 4.12 14.00
C LYS A 223 2.44 3.52 15.37
N VAL A 224 1.87 2.36 15.64
CA VAL A 224 2.15 1.58 16.85
C VAL A 224 2.59 0.18 16.48
N TYR A 225 3.74 -0.26 16.99
CA TYR A 225 4.28 -1.60 16.86
C TYR A 225 4.34 -2.28 18.22
N ILE A 226 3.65 -3.41 18.37
CA ILE A 226 3.56 -4.17 19.60
C ILE A 226 4.24 -5.53 19.43
N THR A 227 5.32 -5.77 20.19
CA THR A 227 5.82 -7.12 20.45
C THR A 227 4.97 -7.72 21.57
N ALA A 228 3.98 -8.54 21.23
CA ALA A 228 2.99 -9.05 22.18
C ALA A 228 3.39 -10.41 22.77
N GLY A 229 3.52 -10.50 24.09
CA GLY A 229 3.51 -11.77 24.80
C GLY A 229 2.15 -12.49 24.66
N ALA A 230 2.14 -13.81 24.82
CA ALA A 230 0.92 -14.61 24.64
C ALA A 230 -0.24 -14.13 25.54
N GLY A 231 -1.40 -13.88 24.94
CA GLY A 231 -2.60 -13.38 25.57
C GLY A 231 -2.60 -11.88 25.89
N ALA A 232 -1.59 -11.12 25.47
CA ALA A 232 -1.54 -9.68 25.72
C ALA A 232 -2.65 -8.93 24.95
N GLU A 233 -3.10 -7.81 25.54
CA GLU A 233 -4.13 -6.94 24.99
C GLU A 233 -3.63 -5.49 24.97
N PHE A 234 -3.75 -4.84 23.81
CA PHE A 234 -3.51 -3.41 23.63
C PHE A 234 -4.84 -2.71 23.27
N GLY A 235 -5.27 -1.76 24.10
CA GLY A 235 -6.47 -0.97 23.90
C GLY A 235 -6.16 0.35 23.18
N ALA A 236 -6.88 0.63 22.10
CA ALA A 236 -6.73 1.83 21.27
C ALA A 236 -7.88 2.84 21.43
N GLY A 237 -8.68 2.73 22.50
CA GLY A 237 -9.87 3.55 22.71
C GLY A 237 -9.58 5.04 22.89
N ASP A 238 -8.53 5.39 23.63
CA ASP A 238 -8.08 6.78 23.85
C ASP A 238 -6.95 7.17 22.89
N THR A 239 -7.18 6.95 21.59
CA THR A 239 -6.22 7.32 20.54
C THR A 239 -6.76 8.43 19.65
N SER A 240 -5.91 9.32 19.17
CA SER A 240 -6.22 10.29 18.10
C SER A 240 -5.05 10.35 17.13
N GLY A 241 -5.33 10.32 15.82
CA GLY A 241 -4.30 10.27 14.77
C GLY A 241 -3.80 8.87 14.40
N LEU A 242 -4.11 7.82 15.15
CA LEU A 242 -3.63 6.45 14.88
C LEU A 242 -4.04 5.94 13.49
N GLN A 243 -3.04 5.70 12.63
CA GLN A 243 -3.23 5.23 11.26
C GLN A 243 -2.94 3.73 11.14
N GLU A 244 -1.92 3.24 11.84
CA GLU A 244 -1.46 1.85 11.76
C GLU A 244 -1.17 1.24 13.14
N LEU A 245 -1.64 0.02 13.35
CA LEU A 245 -1.42 -0.75 14.57
C LEU A 245 -0.98 -2.17 14.23
N TRP A 246 0.25 -2.52 14.62
CA TRP A 246 0.91 -3.76 14.21
C TRP A 246 1.25 -4.63 15.40
N VAL A 247 1.03 -5.94 15.26
CA VAL A 247 1.83 -6.92 16.01
C VAL A 247 3.14 -7.11 15.28
N GLN A 248 4.24 -6.80 15.94
CA GLN A 248 5.60 -7.04 15.44
C GLN A 248 6.13 -8.34 16.04
N ALA A 249 6.72 -9.20 15.22
CA ALA A 249 7.29 -10.48 15.65
C ALA A 249 6.29 -11.31 16.47
N ALA A 250 5.16 -11.68 15.86
CA ALA A 250 4.12 -12.45 16.54
C ALA A 250 4.68 -13.79 17.10
N GLU A 251 4.62 -13.93 18.43
CA GLU A 251 5.07 -15.13 19.16
C GLU A 251 3.92 -15.93 19.80
N GLY A 252 2.71 -15.37 19.82
CA GLY A 252 1.54 -15.97 20.45
C GLY A 252 0.25 -15.20 20.15
N ALA A 253 -0.84 -15.62 20.78
CA ALA A 253 -2.12 -14.92 20.63
C ALA A 253 -2.05 -13.50 21.21
N ALA A 254 -2.69 -12.53 20.56
CA ALA A 254 -2.78 -11.14 21.02
C ALA A 254 -4.15 -10.56 20.69
N THR A 255 -4.54 -9.49 21.40
CA THR A 255 -5.79 -8.77 21.14
C THR A 255 -5.55 -7.29 20.99
N PHE A 256 -6.15 -6.67 19.97
CA PHE A 256 -6.32 -5.22 19.90
C PHE A 256 -7.79 -4.88 20.14
N SER A 257 -8.04 -4.00 21.10
CA SER A 257 -9.39 -3.58 21.50
C SER A 257 -9.67 -2.12 21.18
N GLU A 258 -10.94 -1.81 20.91
CA GLU A 258 -11.44 -0.46 20.63
C GLU A 258 -10.74 0.23 19.44
N VAL A 259 -10.32 -0.54 18.45
CA VAL A 259 -9.62 -0.02 17.26
C VAL A 259 -10.61 0.73 16.37
N LYS A 260 -10.25 1.94 15.92
CA LYS A 260 -11.10 2.70 14.99
C LYS A 260 -11.10 2.06 13.61
N LEU A 261 -12.23 2.08 12.90
CA LEU A 261 -12.37 1.51 11.54
C LEU A 261 -11.36 2.06 10.52
N ALA A 262 -10.92 3.31 10.69
CA ALA A 262 -9.94 3.93 9.80
C ALA A 262 -8.50 3.43 9.99
N THR A 263 -8.20 2.76 11.12
CA THR A 263 -6.86 2.25 11.42
C THR A 263 -6.61 0.95 10.67
N THR A 264 -5.46 0.84 10.00
CA THR A 264 -5.00 -0.43 9.42
C THR A 264 -4.33 -1.27 10.50
N VAL A 265 -4.76 -2.52 10.63
CA VAL A 265 -4.22 -3.44 11.63
C VAL A 265 -3.44 -4.56 10.96
N GLY A 266 -2.29 -4.95 11.48
CA GLY A 266 -1.55 -6.02 10.82
C GLY A 266 -0.61 -6.83 11.70
N ILE A 267 -0.06 -7.87 11.07
CA ILE A 267 1.04 -8.66 11.59
C ILE A 267 2.25 -8.39 10.70
N GLN A 268 3.39 -8.05 11.33
CA GLN A 268 4.64 -7.80 10.65
C GLN A 268 5.80 -8.62 11.22
N ASN A 269 6.72 -9.06 10.34
CA ASN A 269 7.96 -9.74 10.69
C ASN A 269 7.74 -10.95 11.62
N SER A 270 6.70 -11.74 11.33
CA SER A 270 6.31 -12.85 12.20
C SER A 270 7.38 -13.93 12.22
N VAL A 271 7.60 -14.56 13.38
CA VAL A 271 8.66 -15.55 13.57
C VAL A 271 8.08 -16.94 13.75
N THR A 272 7.21 -17.12 14.75
CA THR A 272 6.59 -18.42 15.07
C THR A 272 5.11 -18.47 14.71
N GLY A 273 4.52 -17.29 14.48
CA GLY A 273 3.12 -17.07 14.15
C GLY A 273 2.20 -16.99 15.36
N GLY A 274 1.14 -16.20 15.25
CA GLY A 274 0.17 -16.01 16.32
C GLY A 274 -1.22 -15.61 15.83
N VAL A 275 -2.21 -15.77 16.71
CA VAL A 275 -3.58 -15.31 16.43
C VAL A 275 -3.74 -13.88 16.96
N LEU A 276 -3.93 -12.92 16.07
CA LEU A 276 -4.33 -11.56 16.41
C LEU A 276 -5.85 -11.43 16.33
N THR A 277 -6.50 -11.18 17.46
CA THR A 277 -7.92 -10.81 17.50
C THR A 277 -8.07 -9.30 17.49
N VAL A 278 -8.90 -8.77 16.59
CA VAL A 278 -9.11 -7.33 16.43
C VAL A 278 -10.57 -7.00 16.71
N ASN A 279 -10.80 -6.17 17.72
CA ASN A 279 -12.12 -5.66 18.07
C ASN A 279 -12.21 -4.18 17.67
N PHE A 280 -12.83 -3.93 16.51
CA PHE A 280 -13.09 -2.57 16.05
C PHE A 280 -14.22 -1.91 16.86
N THR A 281 -14.17 -0.60 17.00
CA THR A 281 -15.23 0.24 17.58
C THR A 281 -16.02 0.95 16.48
N GLY A 282 -17.27 1.33 16.78
CA GLY A 282 -18.17 1.97 15.82
C GLY A 282 -18.83 1.02 14.82
N VAL A 283 -18.75 -0.29 15.05
CA VAL A 283 -19.24 -1.38 14.18
C VAL A 283 -20.75 -1.64 14.27
N SER A 284 -21.56 -0.60 14.09
CA SER A 284 -23.03 -0.69 14.16
C SER A 284 -23.73 -0.55 12.81
N GLY A 285 -22.96 -0.33 11.74
CA GLY A 285 -23.47 -0.11 10.41
C GLY A 285 -23.69 -1.42 9.66
N PRO A 286 -24.43 -1.40 8.54
CA PRO A 286 -24.56 -2.56 7.65
C PRO A 286 -23.42 -2.68 6.63
N MET A 287 -22.42 -1.79 6.69
CA MET A 287 -21.34 -1.67 5.70
C MET A 287 -20.05 -1.24 6.39
N ASP A 288 -19.75 -1.80 7.57
CA ASP A 288 -18.54 -1.45 8.28
C ASP A 288 -17.33 -1.97 7.51
N LEU A 289 -16.37 -1.06 7.27
CA LEU A 289 -15.18 -1.31 6.48
C LEU A 289 -13.94 -1.24 7.37
N ALA A 290 -13.14 -2.31 7.36
CA ALA A 290 -11.86 -2.35 8.05
C ALA A 290 -10.71 -2.73 7.10
N ASN A 291 -9.49 -2.38 7.49
CA ASN A 291 -8.27 -2.73 6.76
C ASN A 291 -7.37 -3.60 7.63
N ILE A 292 -6.94 -4.74 7.10
CA ILE A 292 -5.91 -5.58 7.70
C ILE A 292 -4.71 -5.76 6.77
N SER A 293 -3.54 -6.05 7.33
CA SER A 293 -2.32 -6.24 6.56
C SER A 293 -1.44 -7.38 7.08
N PHE A 294 -0.80 -8.08 6.15
CA PHE A 294 0.25 -9.05 6.39
C PHE A 294 1.55 -8.54 5.78
N ALA A 295 2.63 -8.53 6.56
CA ALA A 295 3.95 -8.08 6.11
C ALA A 295 5.05 -8.99 6.67
N ASP A 296 5.55 -9.90 5.85
CA ASP A 296 6.37 -11.04 6.29
C ASP A 296 5.65 -11.94 7.32
N ALA A 297 4.40 -12.29 7.04
CA ALA A 297 3.62 -13.24 7.83
C ALA A 297 4.03 -14.70 7.49
N VAL A 298 4.07 -15.57 8.50
CA VAL A 298 4.43 -16.98 8.41
C VAL A 298 3.22 -17.86 8.75
N GLY A 299 3.10 -19.04 8.14
CA GLY A 299 1.83 -19.78 7.98
C GLY A 299 1.02 -20.20 9.21
N ARG A 300 1.45 -19.83 10.42
CA ARG A 300 0.68 -19.94 11.66
C ARG A 300 -0.03 -18.64 12.06
N ASP A 301 0.27 -17.52 11.40
CA ASP A 301 -0.40 -16.24 11.61
C ASP A 301 -1.87 -16.32 11.26
N GLU A 302 -2.68 -15.64 12.05
CA GLU A 302 -4.11 -15.50 11.83
C GLU A 302 -4.58 -14.14 12.31
N ILE A 303 -5.38 -13.45 11.51
CA ILE A 303 -6.13 -12.27 11.97
C ILE A 303 -7.60 -12.65 12.05
N VAL A 304 -8.17 -12.49 13.25
CA VAL A 304 -9.58 -12.70 13.57
C VAL A 304 -10.26 -11.34 13.69
N VAL A 305 -11.24 -11.08 12.83
CA VAL A 305 -12.01 -9.84 12.79
C VAL A 305 -13.48 -10.16 13.08
N ALA A 306 -14.07 -9.49 14.07
CA ALA A 306 -15.48 -9.61 14.40
C ALA A 306 -16.27 -8.39 13.90
N ASN A 307 -17.53 -8.60 13.52
CA ASN A 307 -18.50 -7.54 13.22
C ASN A 307 -18.05 -6.54 12.13
N ILE A 308 -17.40 -7.03 11.08
CA ILE A 308 -17.04 -6.24 9.91
C ILE A 308 -17.64 -6.92 8.68
N GLU A 309 -18.46 -6.21 7.92
CA GLU A 309 -19.07 -6.74 6.69
C GLU A 309 -18.10 -6.65 5.51
N HIS A 310 -17.32 -5.58 5.41
CA HIS A 310 -16.38 -5.35 4.31
C HIS A 310 -14.93 -5.30 4.84
N LEU A 311 -14.07 -6.16 4.33
CA LEU A 311 -12.68 -6.25 4.78
C LEU A 311 -11.71 -6.07 3.62
N ASN A 312 -10.82 -5.10 3.72
CA ASN A 312 -9.65 -4.99 2.85
C ASN A 312 -8.47 -5.74 3.48
N VAL A 313 -7.78 -6.54 2.68
CA VAL A 313 -6.64 -7.35 3.10
C VAL A 313 -5.44 -6.99 2.24
N TRP A 314 -4.40 -6.49 2.87
CA TRP A 314 -3.15 -6.13 2.21
C TRP A 314 -2.08 -7.20 2.44
N SER A 315 -1.40 -7.61 1.38
CA SER A 315 -0.20 -8.45 1.45
C SER A 315 0.99 -7.65 0.94
N THR A 316 1.79 -7.14 1.87
CA THR A 316 2.93 -6.26 1.56
C THR A 316 4.24 -6.89 1.99
N ALA A 317 5.36 -6.41 1.46
CA ALA A 317 6.67 -6.77 2.01
C ALA A 317 6.83 -6.21 3.43
N GLY A 318 7.43 -6.98 4.34
CA GLY A 318 7.93 -6.45 5.61
C GLY A 318 9.42 -6.07 5.52
N THR A 319 10.14 -6.23 6.62
CA THR A 319 11.58 -5.89 6.69
C THR A 319 12.51 -7.10 6.54
N VAL A 320 11.96 -8.31 6.53
CA VAL A 320 12.67 -9.59 6.38
C VAL A 320 12.77 -9.94 4.90
N ALA A 321 13.88 -9.52 4.28
CA ALA A 321 14.08 -9.61 2.82
C ALA A 321 13.90 -11.02 2.19
N THR A 322 14.03 -12.08 2.98
CA THR A 322 13.89 -13.48 2.52
C THR A 322 12.44 -13.91 2.35
N THR A 323 11.48 -13.24 3.01
CA THR A 323 10.07 -13.57 2.85
C THR A 323 9.59 -13.01 1.51
N LYS A 324 9.07 -13.89 0.66
CA LYS A 324 8.52 -13.54 -0.66
C LYS A 324 7.02 -13.84 -0.78
N VAL A 325 6.50 -14.61 0.17
CA VAL A 325 5.09 -15.02 0.24
C VAL A 325 4.66 -14.86 1.68
N ASN A 326 3.67 -14.01 1.92
CA ASN A 326 2.96 -13.97 3.19
C ASN A 326 2.13 -15.23 3.31
N THR A 327 2.23 -15.94 4.43
CA THR A 327 1.36 -17.09 4.69
C THR A 327 0.58 -16.85 5.98
N ALA A 328 -0.75 -16.78 5.91
CA ALA A 328 -1.58 -16.46 7.08
C ALA A 328 -3.02 -16.96 6.93
N ARG A 329 -3.82 -16.90 8.01
CA ARG A 329 -5.26 -17.15 7.98
C ARG A 329 -6.06 -15.88 8.24
N ILE A 330 -7.26 -15.84 7.67
CA ILE A 330 -8.22 -14.76 7.86
C ILE A 330 -9.51 -15.38 8.36
N THR A 331 -9.96 -14.96 9.54
CA THR A 331 -11.22 -15.39 10.13
C THR A 331 -12.11 -14.17 10.34
N ALA A 332 -13.15 -14.03 9.52
CA ALA A 332 -14.05 -12.89 9.54
C ALA A 332 -15.50 -13.36 9.43
N ALA A 333 -16.09 -13.76 10.56
CA ALA A 333 -17.37 -14.47 10.58
C ALA A 333 -18.55 -13.65 10.00
N GLN A 334 -18.48 -12.32 10.12
CA GLN A 334 -19.52 -11.41 9.63
C GLN A 334 -19.19 -10.79 8.26
N ALA A 335 -17.99 -11.01 7.72
CA ALA A 335 -17.62 -10.43 6.44
C ALA A 335 -18.48 -11.02 5.31
N GLU A 336 -19.09 -10.13 4.55
CA GLU A 336 -19.84 -10.42 3.33
C GLU A 336 -18.93 -10.28 2.09
N LYS A 337 -17.98 -9.34 2.15
CA LYS A 337 -16.99 -9.05 1.10
C LYS A 337 -15.59 -8.94 1.67
N ILE A 338 -14.64 -9.62 1.02
CA ILE A 338 -13.20 -9.46 1.24
C ILE A 338 -12.56 -8.96 -0.05
N VAL A 339 -11.73 -7.93 0.03
CA VAL A 339 -10.91 -7.44 -1.08
C VAL A 339 -9.45 -7.72 -0.77
N ILE A 340 -8.73 -8.41 -1.66
CA ILE A 340 -7.31 -8.74 -1.48
C ILE A 340 -6.46 -7.84 -2.40
N LEU A 341 -5.48 -7.18 -1.80
CA LEU A 341 -4.61 -6.17 -2.40
C LEU A 341 -3.15 -6.40 -1.96
N GLY A 342 -2.23 -5.67 -2.58
CA GLY A 342 -0.82 -5.62 -2.17
C GLY A 342 0.17 -6.02 -3.27
N ASP A 343 1.44 -6.00 -2.91
CA ASP A 343 2.60 -6.15 -3.80
C ASP A 343 3.47 -7.36 -3.47
N GLN A 344 3.09 -8.15 -2.46
CA GLN A 344 3.72 -9.43 -2.11
C GLN A 344 2.73 -10.59 -2.26
N ALA A 345 3.20 -11.74 -2.72
CA ALA A 345 2.37 -12.95 -2.85
C ALA A 345 1.75 -13.37 -1.50
N LEU A 346 0.56 -13.98 -1.55
CA LEU A 346 -0.21 -14.37 -0.38
C LEU A 346 -0.66 -15.83 -0.49
N ALA A 347 -0.37 -16.62 0.53
CA ALA A 347 -0.93 -17.95 0.76
C ALA A 347 -1.85 -17.87 1.98
N THR A 348 -3.16 -18.03 1.78
CA THR A 348 -4.14 -17.83 2.85
C THR A 348 -5.30 -18.80 2.88
N THR A 349 -5.78 -19.06 4.09
CA THR A 349 -7.07 -19.71 4.32
C THR A 349 -8.06 -18.69 4.86
N VAL A 350 -9.22 -18.60 4.23
CA VAL A 350 -10.30 -17.67 4.60
C VAL A 350 -11.47 -18.44 5.19
N THR A 351 -11.95 -17.99 6.34
CA THR A 351 -13.15 -18.49 7.03
C THR A 351 -14.11 -17.32 7.28
N GLY A 352 -15.36 -17.42 6.81
CA GLY A 352 -16.38 -16.37 7.04
C GLY A 352 -17.80 -16.88 6.80
N ALA A 353 -18.61 -16.98 7.85
CA ALA A 353 -19.94 -17.61 7.77
C ALA A 353 -20.93 -16.87 6.84
N LYS A 354 -20.72 -15.57 6.59
CA LYS A 354 -21.53 -14.74 5.68
C LYS A 354 -20.83 -14.39 4.37
N LEU A 355 -19.63 -14.92 4.15
CA LEU A 355 -18.80 -14.52 3.03
C LEU A 355 -19.48 -14.89 1.71
N SER A 356 -19.69 -13.90 0.86
CA SER A 356 -20.31 -14.08 -0.46
C SER A 356 -19.40 -13.63 -1.59
N VAL A 357 -18.42 -12.75 -1.31
CA VAL A 357 -17.51 -12.21 -2.32
C VAL A 357 -16.06 -12.18 -1.81
N ILE A 358 -15.13 -12.69 -2.62
CA ILE A 358 -13.71 -12.39 -2.54
C ILE A 358 -13.28 -11.73 -3.85
N ASP A 359 -12.81 -10.50 -3.78
CA ASP A 359 -12.32 -9.75 -4.93
C ASP A 359 -10.80 -9.56 -4.82
N ALA A 360 -10.06 -10.29 -5.64
CA ALA A 360 -8.62 -10.18 -5.81
C ALA A 360 -8.26 -9.80 -7.26
N SER A 361 -9.19 -9.15 -7.97
CA SER A 361 -9.01 -8.79 -9.38
C SER A 361 -7.86 -7.81 -9.61
N ALA A 362 -7.55 -6.96 -8.63
CA ALA A 362 -6.42 -6.02 -8.65
C ALA A 362 -5.10 -6.62 -8.09
N PHE A 363 -5.10 -7.84 -7.57
CA PHE A 363 -3.93 -8.47 -6.96
C PHE A 363 -3.07 -9.15 -8.02
N SER A 364 -1.94 -8.54 -8.37
CA SER A 364 -1.07 -9.01 -9.45
C SER A 364 -0.02 -10.05 -9.02
N GLN A 365 0.02 -10.40 -7.74
CA GLN A 365 0.96 -11.37 -7.19
C GLN A 365 0.33 -12.75 -7.08
N VAL A 366 1.15 -13.78 -6.87
CA VAL A 366 0.65 -15.15 -6.67
C VAL A 366 -0.26 -15.19 -5.45
N LEU A 367 -1.46 -15.75 -5.64
CA LEU A 367 -2.46 -15.99 -4.59
C LEU A 367 -2.67 -17.49 -4.47
N ASP A 368 -2.39 -18.05 -3.30
CA ASP A 368 -2.79 -19.40 -2.90
C ASP A 368 -3.93 -19.28 -1.88
N LEU A 369 -5.18 -19.30 -2.36
CA LEU A 369 -6.38 -19.06 -1.57
C LEU A 369 -7.10 -20.39 -1.30
N LYS A 370 -7.46 -20.62 -0.04
CA LYS A 370 -8.34 -21.72 0.37
C LYS A 370 -9.55 -21.21 1.15
N LEU A 371 -10.75 -21.63 0.73
CA LEU A 371 -11.96 -21.45 1.52
C LEU A 371 -12.09 -22.57 2.57
N ALA A 372 -12.47 -22.21 3.79
CA ALA A 372 -12.70 -23.15 4.89
C ALA A 372 -14.13 -23.01 5.44
N GLY A 373 -14.96 -24.02 5.17
CA GLY A 373 -16.33 -24.11 5.73
C GLY A 373 -17.32 -23.09 5.19
N THR A 374 -16.99 -22.41 4.09
CA THR A 374 -17.83 -21.42 3.40
C THR A 374 -18.28 -21.95 2.04
N GLY A 375 -19.36 -21.41 1.52
CA GLY A 375 -19.97 -21.83 0.27
C GLY A 375 -20.86 -20.78 -0.33
N GLY A 376 -21.05 -20.82 -1.66
CA GLY A 376 -21.79 -19.76 -2.33
C GLY A 376 -20.94 -18.52 -2.63
N VAL A 377 -19.61 -18.67 -2.65
CA VAL A 377 -18.69 -17.54 -2.73
C VAL A 377 -18.36 -17.22 -4.18
N ALA A 378 -18.52 -15.95 -4.57
CA ALA A 378 -18.00 -15.42 -5.81
C ALA A 378 -16.55 -14.93 -5.61
N ILE A 379 -15.61 -15.55 -6.31
CA ILE A 379 -14.18 -15.21 -6.29
C ILE A 379 -13.80 -14.59 -7.63
N ALA A 380 -13.13 -13.44 -7.62
CA ALA A 380 -12.58 -12.80 -8.81
C ALA A 380 -11.04 -12.68 -8.70
N VAL A 381 -10.32 -13.12 -9.74
CA VAL A 381 -8.87 -13.00 -9.88
C VAL A 381 -8.51 -12.56 -11.31
N ASN A 382 -7.27 -12.09 -11.51
CA ASN A 382 -6.70 -11.85 -12.83
C ASN A 382 -5.78 -13.01 -13.25
N ALA A 383 -5.13 -12.90 -14.40
CA ALA A 383 -4.16 -13.87 -14.91
C ALA A 383 -2.70 -13.36 -14.87
N GLN A 384 -2.41 -12.28 -14.13
CA GLN A 384 -1.06 -11.68 -14.03
C GLN A 384 -0.11 -12.49 -13.12
N ALA A 385 -0.63 -13.53 -12.45
CA ALA A 385 0.15 -14.52 -11.73
C ALA A 385 -0.50 -15.92 -11.82
N HIS A 386 0.28 -16.94 -11.47
CA HIS A 386 -0.17 -18.34 -11.43
C HIS A 386 -0.83 -18.64 -10.09
N HIS A 387 -2.12 -18.34 -9.97
CA HIS A 387 -2.88 -18.51 -8.73
C HIS A 387 -3.21 -19.98 -8.43
N LYS A 388 -3.44 -20.29 -7.16
CA LYS A 388 -3.99 -21.56 -6.67
C LYS A 388 -5.24 -21.27 -5.85
N ILE A 389 -6.39 -21.77 -6.28
CA ILE A 389 -7.67 -21.46 -5.66
C ILE A 389 -8.35 -22.78 -5.26
N ALA A 390 -8.53 -22.99 -3.96
CA ALA A 390 -9.33 -24.08 -3.42
C ALA A 390 -10.72 -23.56 -3.02
N LEU A 391 -11.72 -24.00 -3.76
CA LEU A 391 -13.12 -23.68 -3.54
C LEU A 391 -13.66 -24.32 -2.26
N GLY A 392 -14.78 -23.80 -1.78
CA GLY A 392 -15.45 -24.20 -0.56
C GLY A 392 -16.41 -25.36 -0.80
N ALA A 393 -17.45 -25.42 0.04
CA ALA A 393 -18.56 -26.36 -0.16
C ALA A 393 -19.72 -25.63 -0.85
N GLY A 394 -20.63 -26.35 -1.51
CA GLY A 394 -21.77 -25.69 -2.16
C GLY A 394 -21.40 -24.95 -3.45
N PRO A 395 -22.30 -24.12 -4.01
CA PRO A 395 -22.15 -23.57 -5.35
C PRO A 395 -21.27 -22.32 -5.38
N ASP A 396 -20.00 -22.47 -5.68
CA ASP A 396 -19.06 -21.34 -5.79
C ASP A 396 -18.96 -20.82 -7.24
N THR A 397 -18.55 -19.57 -7.39
CA THR A 397 -18.23 -18.99 -8.71
C THR A 397 -16.81 -18.46 -8.71
N LEU A 398 -15.96 -18.94 -9.61
CA LEU A 398 -14.62 -18.39 -9.83
C LEU A 398 -14.57 -17.68 -11.18
N ALA A 399 -14.22 -16.40 -11.18
CA ALA A 399 -13.96 -15.60 -12.38
C ALA A 399 -12.47 -15.31 -12.52
N ILE A 400 -11.88 -15.67 -13.66
CA ILE A 400 -10.49 -15.40 -14.03
C ILE A 400 -10.49 -14.49 -15.26
N THR A 401 -9.84 -13.34 -15.15
CA THR A 401 -9.82 -12.31 -16.20
C THR A 401 -8.42 -12.10 -16.79
N GLY A 402 -8.37 -11.64 -18.04
CA GLY A 402 -7.11 -11.30 -18.71
C GLY A 402 -6.30 -12.51 -19.18
N LEU A 403 -6.94 -13.66 -19.42
CA LEU A 403 -6.27 -14.87 -19.90
C LEU A 403 -5.74 -14.69 -21.33
N ALA A 404 -4.55 -15.22 -21.57
CA ALA A 404 -3.79 -15.14 -22.81
C ALA A 404 -3.44 -13.71 -23.29
N GLY A 405 -2.30 -13.57 -23.97
CA GLY A 405 -1.77 -12.30 -24.45
C GLY A 405 -1.00 -11.50 -23.38
N ALA A 406 -0.61 -10.27 -23.73
CA ALA A 406 0.33 -9.46 -22.95
C ALA A 406 -0.13 -9.07 -21.52
N ALA A 407 -1.42 -9.25 -21.21
CA ALA A 407 -1.96 -9.00 -19.87
C ALA A 407 -1.84 -10.23 -18.93
N ALA A 408 -1.63 -11.42 -19.49
CA ALA A 408 -1.46 -12.65 -18.73
C ALA A 408 0.00 -12.85 -18.34
N LYS A 409 0.23 -13.65 -17.29
CA LYS A 409 1.54 -14.17 -16.95
C LYS A 409 1.91 -15.29 -17.91
N ASP A 410 3.09 -15.16 -18.50
CA ASP A 410 3.62 -16.18 -19.39
C ASP A 410 3.67 -17.57 -18.74
N ILE A 411 3.22 -18.59 -19.47
CA ILE A 411 3.47 -19.98 -19.10
C ILE A 411 4.90 -20.39 -19.40
N ASP A 412 5.49 -21.26 -18.58
CA ASP A 412 6.85 -21.75 -18.77
C ASP A 412 6.84 -23.05 -19.59
N LEU A 413 7.35 -22.97 -20.82
CA LEU A 413 7.39 -24.09 -21.77
C LEU A 413 8.69 -24.91 -21.70
N GLY A 414 9.56 -24.66 -20.73
CA GLY A 414 10.87 -25.33 -20.65
C GLY A 414 10.77 -26.84 -20.43
N THR A 415 9.85 -27.29 -19.57
CA THR A 415 9.59 -28.69 -19.24
C THR A 415 8.13 -28.91 -18.87
N ALA A 416 7.68 -30.17 -18.79
CA ALA A 416 6.34 -30.48 -18.29
C ALA A 416 6.13 -30.03 -16.83
N SER A 417 7.19 -30.03 -16.00
CA SER A 417 7.10 -29.62 -14.60
C SER A 417 7.03 -28.10 -14.42
N THR A 418 7.73 -27.35 -15.26
CA THR A 418 7.69 -25.88 -15.24
C THR A 418 6.35 -25.38 -15.78
N LEU A 419 5.84 -26.00 -16.85
CA LEU A 419 4.48 -25.74 -17.33
C LEU A 419 3.43 -25.99 -16.24
N ALA A 420 3.53 -27.12 -15.54
CA ALA A 420 2.63 -27.44 -14.43
C ALA A 420 2.73 -26.42 -13.27
N ALA A 421 3.91 -25.85 -13.02
CA ALA A 421 4.09 -24.81 -12.00
C ALA A 421 3.57 -23.42 -12.45
N SER A 422 3.43 -23.20 -13.76
CA SER A 422 2.89 -21.98 -14.35
C SER A 422 1.39 -22.06 -14.70
N THR A 423 0.66 -23.06 -14.19
CA THR A 423 -0.79 -23.13 -14.37
C THR A 423 -1.51 -22.33 -13.29
N ILE A 424 -2.71 -21.83 -13.62
CA ILE A 424 -3.67 -21.43 -12.59
C ILE A 424 -4.38 -22.71 -12.13
N GLU A 425 -4.23 -23.06 -10.86
CA GLU A 425 -4.79 -24.29 -10.29
C GLU A 425 -6.11 -24.01 -9.57
N VAL A 426 -7.15 -24.79 -9.88
CA VAL A 426 -8.45 -24.76 -9.20
C VAL A 426 -8.71 -26.12 -8.57
N ARG A 427 -8.89 -26.14 -7.24
CA ARG A 427 -9.14 -27.34 -6.43
C ARG A 427 -10.56 -27.32 -5.88
N GLY A 428 -11.13 -28.50 -5.72
CA GLY A 428 -12.46 -28.66 -5.12
C GLY A 428 -13.61 -28.33 -6.07
N PHE A 429 -13.34 -28.04 -7.34
CA PHE A 429 -14.38 -27.76 -8.34
C PHE A 429 -15.32 -28.95 -8.52
N ALA A 430 -16.61 -28.73 -8.28
CA ALA A 430 -17.69 -29.67 -8.42
C ALA A 430 -18.54 -29.33 -9.67
N SER A 431 -18.36 -30.11 -10.74
CA SER A 431 -19.11 -29.93 -11.99
C SER A 431 -20.63 -29.94 -11.76
N GLY A 432 -21.33 -28.94 -12.31
CA GLY A 432 -22.77 -28.75 -12.18
C GLY A 432 -23.22 -28.03 -10.91
N THR A 433 -22.31 -27.80 -9.97
CA THR A 433 -22.52 -27.01 -8.75
C THR A 433 -21.76 -25.70 -8.83
N ASP A 434 -20.48 -25.77 -9.16
CA ASP A 434 -19.60 -24.61 -9.30
C ASP A 434 -19.61 -24.04 -10.72
N VAL A 435 -19.29 -22.75 -10.82
CA VAL A 435 -19.16 -22.03 -12.08
C VAL A 435 -17.75 -21.48 -12.21
N LEU A 436 -17.09 -21.80 -13.32
CA LEU A 436 -15.82 -21.20 -13.71
C LEU A 436 -16.04 -20.28 -14.91
N ARG A 437 -15.81 -18.98 -14.74
CA ARG A 437 -15.87 -17.96 -15.79
C ARG A 437 -14.46 -17.58 -16.21
N LEU A 438 -14.14 -17.80 -17.48
CA LEU A 438 -12.82 -17.50 -18.05
C LEU A 438 -12.96 -16.38 -19.07
N THR A 439 -12.28 -15.27 -18.85
CA THR A 439 -12.29 -14.12 -19.77
C THR A 439 -10.90 -13.90 -20.33
N GLY A 440 -10.76 -14.03 -21.65
CA GLY A 440 -9.51 -13.73 -22.35
C GLY A 440 -9.22 -12.22 -22.45
N ALA A 441 -7.96 -11.83 -22.64
CA ALA A 441 -7.61 -10.44 -22.95
C ALA A 441 -8.10 -9.99 -24.33
N ALA A 442 -8.35 -10.95 -25.22
CA ALA A 442 -9.00 -10.77 -26.51
C ALA A 442 -10.27 -11.64 -26.59
N SER A 443 -11.10 -11.41 -27.61
CA SER A 443 -12.24 -12.27 -27.89
C SER A 443 -11.75 -13.69 -28.21
N THR A 444 -12.05 -14.62 -27.33
CA THR A 444 -11.70 -16.04 -27.47
C THR A 444 -12.97 -16.83 -27.75
N ALA A 445 -12.95 -17.75 -28.70
CA ALA A 445 -14.09 -18.63 -28.96
C ALA A 445 -13.82 -20.07 -28.51
N LYS A 446 -14.86 -20.85 -28.22
CA LYS A 446 -14.71 -22.27 -27.89
C LYS A 446 -14.23 -23.08 -29.10
N ALA A 447 -13.27 -23.98 -28.88
CA ALA A 447 -12.87 -25.01 -29.83
C ALA A 447 -13.86 -26.18 -29.84
N ALA A 448 -14.01 -26.86 -30.98
CA ALA A 448 -14.87 -28.03 -31.13
C ALA A 448 -14.05 -29.26 -31.58
N PRO A 449 -13.21 -29.82 -30.69
CA PRO A 449 -12.42 -31.00 -31.02
C PRO A 449 -13.31 -32.23 -31.19
N GLY A 450 -12.96 -33.13 -32.12
CA GLY A 450 -13.59 -34.44 -32.21
C GLY A 450 -12.98 -35.45 -31.22
N ASP A 451 -13.70 -36.55 -30.96
CA ASP A 451 -13.29 -37.60 -30.00
C ASP A 451 -11.88 -38.13 -30.23
N ALA A 452 -11.49 -38.35 -31.50
CA ALA A 452 -10.17 -38.84 -31.85
C ALA A 452 -9.05 -37.84 -31.47
N GLN A 453 -9.31 -36.54 -31.59
CA GLN A 453 -8.37 -35.50 -31.21
C GLN A 453 -8.22 -35.44 -29.68
N LEU A 454 -9.34 -35.49 -28.94
CA LEU A 454 -9.32 -35.54 -27.48
C LEU A 454 -8.61 -36.79 -26.95
N ALA A 455 -8.83 -37.95 -27.58
CA ALA A 455 -8.13 -39.20 -27.26
C ALA A 455 -6.62 -39.12 -27.52
N SER A 456 -6.21 -38.45 -28.61
CA SER A 456 -4.79 -38.22 -28.89
C SER A 456 -4.15 -37.28 -27.87
N ILE A 457 -4.85 -36.25 -27.40
CA ILE A 457 -4.35 -35.33 -26.38
C ILE A 457 -4.18 -36.07 -25.03
N SER A 458 -5.17 -36.86 -24.63
CA SER A 458 -5.16 -37.54 -23.32
C SER A 458 -4.11 -38.66 -23.21
N THR A 459 -3.67 -39.21 -24.34
CA THR A 459 -2.63 -40.24 -24.43
C THR A 459 -1.23 -39.69 -24.69
N ALA A 460 -1.06 -38.37 -24.74
CA ALA A 460 0.25 -37.74 -24.85
C ALA A 460 1.19 -38.21 -23.73
N SER A 461 2.49 -38.25 -24.01
CA SER A 461 3.50 -38.73 -23.06
C SER A 461 3.88 -37.73 -21.96
N SER A 462 3.45 -36.47 -22.09
CA SER A 462 3.75 -35.39 -21.14
C SER A 462 2.65 -34.32 -21.18
N LEU A 463 2.53 -33.52 -20.11
CA LEU A 463 1.60 -32.39 -20.05
C LEU A 463 1.94 -31.35 -21.13
N LEU A 464 3.23 -31.09 -21.37
CA LEU A 464 3.68 -30.18 -22.42
C LEU A 464 3.24 -30.68 -23.81
N GLY A 465 3.39 -31.98 -24.08
CA GLY A 465 2.91 -32.59 -25.33
C GLY A 465 1.40 -32.53 -25.48
N ALA A 466 0.65 -32.82 -24.41
CA ALA A 466 -0.82 -32.70 -24.39
C ALA A 466 -1.27 -31.28 -24.69
N THR A 467 -0.65 -30.29 -24.05
CA THR A 467 -0.98 -28.86 -24.20
C THR A 467 -0.62 -28.37 -25.60
N ALA A 468 0.50 -28.79 -26.17
CA ALA A 468 0.88 -28.43 -27.54
C ALA A 468 -0.08 -29.01 -28.60
N LEU A 469 -0.55 -30.25 -28.41
CA LEU A 469 -1.58 -30.85 -29.24
C LEU A 469 -2.93 -30.13 -29.08
N ALA A 470 -3.28 -29.75 -27.85
CA ALA A 470 -4.48 -28.99 -27.55
C ALA A 470 -4.46 -27.61 -28.23
N ALA A 471 -3.34 -26.89 -28.18
CA ALA A 471 -3.16 -25.59 -28.85
C ALA A 471 -3.39 -25.71 -30.36
N THR A 472 -2.71 -26.66 -31.00
CA THR A 472 -2.84 -26.94 -32.44
C THR A 472 -4.27 -27.33 -32.82
N THR A 473 -4.93 -28.12 -31.97
CA THR A 473 -6.31 -28.56 -32.18
C THR A 473 -7.31 -27.41 -32.02
N ALA A 474 -7.08 -26.52 -31.06
CA ALA A 474 -7.94 -25.37 -30.81
C ALA A 474 -7.81 -24.32 -31.93
N GLY A 475 -6.57 -23.98 -32.31
CA GLY A 475 -6.25 -22.85 -33.19
C GLY A 475 -6.14 -21.54 -32.42
N ALA A 476 -5.81 -20.46 -33.15
CA ALA A 476 -5.63 -19.12 -32.59
C ALA A 476 -6.95 -18.53 -32.05
N HIS A 477 -6.86 -17.79 -30.95
CA HIS A 477 -7.98 -17.14 -30.24
C HIS A 477 -9.09 -18.13 -29.87
N LYS A 478 -8.69 -19.34 -29.44
CA LYS A 478 -9.61 -20.41 -29.06
C LYS A 478 -9.30 -20.95 -27.68
N ALA A 479 -10.34 -21.41 -26.99
CA ALA A 479 -10.21 -22.12 -25.74
C ALA A 479 -10.63 -23.59 -25.91
N ILE A 480 -9.89 -24.51 -25.30
CA ILE A 480 -10.13 -25.95 -25.37
C ILE A 480 -9.98 -26.58 -23.97
N ALA A 481 -10.96 -27.40 -23.59
CA ALA A 481 -10.83 -28.30 -22.44
C ALA A 481 -10.28 -29.65 -22.90
N PHE A 482 -9.38 -30.25 -22.13
CA PHE A 482 -8.86 -31.59 -22.37
C PHE A 482 -8.48 -32.30 -21.07
N ARG A 483 -8.36 -33.62 -21.14
CA ARG A 483 -7.97 -34.47 -20.00
C ARG A 483 -6.51 -34.84 -20.11
N TYR A 484 -5.77 -34.78 -19.00
CA TYR A 484 -4.42 -35.31 -18.91
C TYR A 484 -4.08 -35.70 -17.47
N GLY A 485 -3.44 -36.84 -17.24
CA GLY A 485 -2.92 -37.21 -15.92
C GLY A 485 -3.95 -37.36 -14.79
N GLY A 486 -5.25 -37.45 -15.11
CA GLY A 486 -6.34 -37.53 -14.13
C GLY A 486 -7.07 -36.21 -13.87
N ASP A 487 -6.55 -35.10 -14.38
CA ASP A 487 -7.13 -33.76 -14.23
C ASP A 487 -7.75 -33.25 -15.55
N ILE A 488 -8.55 -32.18 -15.44
CA ILE A 488 -8.99 -31.38 -16.58
C ILE A 488 -8.07 -30.18 -16.72
N TYR A 489 -7.70 -29.87 -17.95
CA TYR A 489 -6.99 -28.65 -18.30
C TYR A 489 -7.83 -27.84 -19.27
N ILE A 490 -7.80 -26.53 -19.10
CA ILE A 490 -8.39 -25.57 -20.02
C ILE A 490 -7.27 -24.69 -20.53
N LEU A 491 -6.96 -24.84 -21.82
CA LEU A 491 -6.05 -23.95 -22.53
C LEU A 491 -6.85 -22.81 -23.14
N VAL A 492 -6.40 -21.57 -22.89
CA VAL A 492 -6.86 -20.37 -23.59
C VAL A 492 -5.71 -19.93 -24.49
N ASN A 493 -5.88 -20.10 -25.79
CA ASN A 493 -4.86 -19.82 -26.80
C ASN A 493 -4.90 -18.34 -27.22
N GLY A 494 -3.72 -17.74 -27.35
CA GLY A 494 -3.47 -16.37 -27.76
C GLY A 494 -3.66 -16.18 -29.27
N ALA A 495 -2.85 -15.30 -29.86
CA ALA A 495 -2.98 -14.93 -31.28
C ALA A 495 -2.38 -15.95 -32.25
N THR A 496 -1.58 -16.89 -31.77
CA THR A 496 -0.93 -17.93 -32.57
C THR A 496 -1.68 -19.25 -32.40
N ALA A 497 -1.61 -20.14 -33.38
CA ALA A 497 -2.24 -21.46 -33.27
C ALA A 497 -1.36 -22.48 -32.54
N ALA A 498 -0.04 -22.23 -32.48
CA ALA A 498 0.90 -23.08 -31.77
C ALA A 498 0.99 -22.62 -30.31
N LEU A 499 1.30 -23.56 -29.41
CA LEU A 499 1.54 -23.24 -28.01
C LEU A 499 2.72 -22.27 -27.88
N ASP A 500 2.50 -21.12 -27.26
CA ASP A 500 3.54 -20.17 -26.90
C ASP A 500 3.39 -19.63 -25.48
N ALA A 501 4.37 -18.83 -25.04
CA ALA A 501 4.44 -18.35 -23.67
C ALA A 501 3.24 -17.45 -23.30
N ASN A 502 2.62 -16.77 -24.27
CA ASN A 502 1.49 -15.87 -24.03
C ASN A 502 0.15 -16.61 -23.88
N ASP A 503 0.14 -17.95 -23.97
CA ASP A 503 -1.07 -18.72 -23.71
C ASP A 503 -1.35 -18.82 -22.20
N SER A 504 -2.55 -19.23 -21.83
CA SER A 504 -2.89 -19.49 -20.43
C SER A 504 -3.45 -20.89 -20.23
N LEU A 505 -3.01 -21.54 -19.14
CA LEU A 505 -3.42 -22.88 -18.80
C LEU A 505 -4.04 -22.90 -17.41
N VAL A 506 -5.29 -23.35 -17.33
CA VAL A 506 -6.04 -23.53 -16.08
C VAL A 506 -6.20 -25.02 -15.82
N GLN A 507 -5.85 -25.49 -14.63
CA GLN A 507 -6.00 -26.88 -14.20
C GLN A 507 -7.16 -27.00 -13.22
N LEU A 508 -8.06 -27.97 -13.44
CA LEU A 508 -9.10 -28.36 -12.49
C LEU A 508 -8.72 -29.71 -11.89
N THR A 509 -8.28 -29.69 -10.64
CA THR A 509 -7.81 -30.88 -9.94
C THR A 509 -8.98 -31.67 -9.37
N GLY A 510 -9.01 -32.97 -9.64
CA GLY A 510 -10.03 -33.90 -9.10
C GLY A 510 -11.37 -33.93 -9.86
N VAL A 511 -11.45 -33.28 -11.02
CA VAL A 511 -12.62 -33.36 -11.91
C VAL A 511 -12.43 -34.53 -12.88
N SER A 512 -13.24 -35.57 -12.75
CA SER A 512 -13.09 -36.79 -13.58
C SER A 512 -13.62 -36.63 -14.99
N GLU A 513 -14.67 -35.82 -15.21
CA GLU A 513 -15.28 -35.59 -16.52
C GLU A 513 -15.83 -34.15 -16.61
N LEU A 514 -15.69 -33.54 -17.79
CA LEU A 514 -16.35 -32.28 -18.15
C LEU A 514 -17.18 -32.56 -19.40
N ALA A 515 -18.51 -32.48 -19.31
CA ALA A 515 -19.37 -32.70 -20.46
C ALA A 515 -19.25 -31.50 -21.42
N ASP A 516 -19.25 -31.72 -22.74
CA ASP A 516 -19.15 -30.60 -23.69
C ASP A 516 -20.25 -29.55 -23.51
N ALA A 517 -21.43 -29.96 -23.03
CA ALA A 517 -22.56 -29.08 -22.74
C ALA A 517 -22.37 -28.24 -21.46
N SER A 518 -21.42 -28.56 -20.58
CA SER A 518 -21.19 -27.83 -19.32
C SER A 518 -20.29 -26.59 -19.49
N TRP A 519 -19.91 -26.24 -20.71
CA TRP A 519 -19.20 -25.00 -21.04
C TRP A 519 -19.86 -24.29 -22.22
N ALA A 520 -20.43 -23.10 -21.97
CA ALA A 520 -20.94 -22.16 -22.97
C ALA A 520 -20.07 -20.88 -23.10
N MET A 521 -20.14 -20.22 -24.26
CA MET A 521 -19.60 -18.87 -24.45
C MET A 521 -20.70 -17.86 -24.13
N GLU A 522 -20.40 -16.85 -23.30
CA GLU A 522 -21.26 -15.70 -23.05
C GLU A 522 -20.80 -14.46 -23.82
#